data_AF-A0A1H8SI24-F1
#
_entry.id   AF-A0A1H8SI24-F1
#
_cell.length_a   1.000
_cell.length_b   1.000
_cell.length_c   1.000
_cell.angle_alpha   90.00
_cell.angle_beta   90.00
_cell.angle_gamma   90.00
#
_symmetry.space_group_name_H-M   'P 1'
#
loop_
_entity.id
_entity.type
_entity.pdbx_description
1 polymer ?
#
loop_
_entity_poly.entity_id
_entity_poly.type
_entity_poly.pdbx_seq_one_letter_code
_entity_poly.pdbx_strand_id
1 'polypeptide(L)'
;MTTVPEPKTEPSLLRQAFNVPNMLSLLRLAGVPVFLWLLLGPKEDGWALAVLVFSALTDWLDGKLARWLDQMSRLGQLLDPAADRLYILATLVAFLLRGIIPWWVVVPLVLRELVLAVCVLVLRRRGFAPPEVTYIGKGATFVLMYAFPFLLLTQGGSDLAAVARPIAYAFTIWGGVLYLWSGVLYVVQVVRALRPR
;
A
#
# COMPACT_ATOMS: atom_id res chain seq x y z
N MET A 1 -44.40 -9.40 24.17
CA MET A 1 -43.81 -9.88 22.91
C MET A 1 -42.70 -8.93 22.52
N THR A 2 -41.45 -9.28 22.84
CA THR A 2 -40.26 -8.54 22.43
C THR A 2 -39.91 -8.97 21.00
N THR A 3 -39.99 -8.06 20.04
CA THR A 3 -39.55 -8.30 18.67
C THR A 3 -38.03 -8.46 18.68
N VAL A 4 -37.55 -9.68 18.47
CA VAL A 4 -36.14 -9.93 18.16
C VAL A 4 -35.83 -9.18 16.86
N PRO A 5 -34.86 -8.26 16.82
CA PRO A 5 -34.51 -7.57 15.58
C PRO A 5 -34.03 -8.63 14.57
N GLU A 6 -34.63 -8.64 13.39
CA GLU A 6 -34.18 -9.53 12.30
C GLU A 6 -32.68 -9.30 12.04
N PRO A 7 -31.89 -10.37 11.86
CA PRO A 7 -30.50 -10.23 11.47
C PRO A 7 -30.47 -9.51 10.11
N LYS A 8 -29.92 -8.29 10.07
CA LYS A 8 -29.69 -7.56 8.82
C LYS A 8 -28.86 -8.46 7.91
N THR A 9 -29.47 -8.98 6.85
CA THR A 9 -28.79 -9.79 5.84
C THR A 9 -27.71 -8.94 5.22
N GLU A 10 -26.45 -9.14 5.62
CA GLU A 10 -25.35 -8.42 5.00
C GLU A 10 -25.37 -8.72 3.50
N PRO A 11 -25.26 -7.71 2.62
CA PRO A 11 -25.29 -7.94 1.18
C PRO A 11 -24.22 -8.96 0.80
N SER A 12 -24.57 -9.89 -0.10
CA SER A 12 -23.65 -10.96 -0.49
C SER A 12 -22.28 -10.40 -0.92
N LEU A 13 -21.20 -11.12 -0.60
CA LEU A 13 -19.83 -10.69 -0.94
C LEU A 13 -19.68 -10.34 -2.43
N LEU A 14 -20.39 -11.06 -3.30
CA LEU A 14 -20.44 -10.78 -4.73
C LEU A 14 -21.06 -9.40 -5.04
N ARG A 15 -22.14 -9.00 -4.37
CA ARG A 15 -22.72 -7.65 -4.54
C ARG A 15 -21.79 -6.56 -4.02
N GLN A 16 -21.10 -6.81 -2.90
CA GLN A 16 -20.08 -5.88 -2.39
C GLN A 16 -18.91 -5.73 -3.37
N ALA A 17 -18.60 -6.78 -4.14
CA ALA A 17 -17.52 -6.75 -5.11
C ALA A 17 -17.80 -5.84 -6.32
N PHE A 18 -19.09 -5.65 -6.66
CA PHE A 18 -19.55 -4.75 -7.73
C PHE A 18 -19.72 -3.29 -7.29
N ASN A 19 -19.43 -2.95 -6.03
CA ASN A 19 -19.40 -1.56 -5.62
C ASN A 19 -18.25 -0.84 -6.33
N VAL A 20 -18.46 0.43 -6.69
CA VAL A 20 -17.46 1.25 -7.41
C VAL A 20 -16.09 1.22 -6.74
N PRO A 21 -15.97 1.38 -5.39
CA PRO A 21 -14.65 1.32 -4.74
C PRO A 21 -13.97 -0.04 -4.91
N ASN A 22 -14.72 -1.15 -4.79
CA ASN A 22 -14.13 -2.48 -4.87
C ASN A 22 -13.68 -2.84 -6.29
N MET A 23 -14.42 -2.41 -7.31
CA MET A 23 -13.96 -2.56 -8.70
C MET A 23 -12.66 -1.80 -8.96
N LEU A 24 -12.48 -0.62 -8.37
CA LEU A 24 -11.26 0.18 -8.50
C LEU A 24 -10.06 -0.50 -7.80
N SER A 25 -10.27 -1.10 -6.63
CA SER A 25 -9.26 -1.93 -5.94
C SER A 25 -8.89 -3.19 -6.74
N LEU A 26 -9.87 -3.85 -7.37
CA LEU A 26 -9.62 -5.00 -8.26
C LEU A 26 -8.86 -4.58 -9.52
N LEU A 27 -9.19 -3.43 -10.10
CA LEU A 27 -8.48 -2.85 -11.25
C LEU A 27 -7.02 -2.57 -10.89
N ARG A 28 -6.76 -2.02 -9.71
CA ARG A 28 -5.41 -1.80 -9.18
C ARG A 28 -4.63 -3.09 -9.05
N LEU A 29 -5.26 -4.13 -8.50
CA LEU A 29 -4.66 -5.45 -8.36
C LEU A 29 -4.30 -6.03 -9.74
N ALA A 30 -5.19 -5.87 -10.73
CA ALA A 30 -4.93 -6.25 -12.12
C ALA A 30 -3.87 -5.37 -12.81
N GLY A 31 -3.69 -4.13 -12.35
CA GLY A 31 -2.64 -3.22 -12.81
C GLY A 31 -1.24 -3.63 -12.37
N VAL A 32 -1.09 -4.37 -11.25
CA VAL A 32 0.22 -4.86 -10.76
C VAL A 32 0.97 -5.69 -11.81
N PRO A 33 0.40 -6.79 -12.37
CA PRO A 33 1.12 -7.58 -13.38
C PRO A 33 1.40 -6.78 -14.66
N VAL A 34 0.51 -5.86 -15.05
CA VAL A 34 0.73 -4.97 -16.21
C VAL A 34 1.92 -4.04 -15.97
N PHE A 35 1.97 -3.43 -14.79
CA PHE A 35 3.09 -2.58 -14.35
C PHE A 35 4.41 -3.36 -14.34
N LEU A 36 4.42 -4.55 -13.73
CA LEU A 36 5.60 -5.42 -13.68
C LEU A 36 6.06 -5.81 -15.09
N TRP A 37 5.12 -6.19 -15.96
CA TRP A 37 5.42 -6.55 -17.33
C TRP A 37 6.02 -5.37 -18.09
N LEU A 38 5.42 -4.18 -18.05
CA LEU A 38 5.93 -2.98 -18.72
C LEU A 38 7.33 -2.59 -18.25
N LEU A 39 7.56 -2.65 -16.94
CA LEU A 39 8.80 -2.22 -16.33
C LEU A 39 9.95 -3.20 -16.53
N LEU A 40 9.68 -4.51 -16.46
CA LEU A 40 10.71 -5.56 -16.53
C LEU A 40 10.89 -6.15 -17.94
N GLY A 41 9.81 -6.22 -18.73
CA GLY A 41 9.79 -6.81 -20.06
C GLY A 41 10.32 -5.85 -21.12
N PRO A 42 9.46 -5.01 -21.74
CA PRO A 42 9.88 -4.07 -22.76
C PRO A 42 10.64 -2.86 -22.18
N LYS A 43 10.65 -2.69 -20.85
CA LYS A 43 11.32 -1.59 -20.12
C LYS A 43 10.77 -0.20 -20.50
N GLU A 44 9.48 -0.14 -20.75
CA GLU A 44 8.74 1.05 -21.16
C GLU A 44 8.39 1.93 -19.94
N ASP A 45 9.35 2.69 -19.44
CA ASP A 45 9.20 3.50 -18.22
C ASP A 45 8.07 4.51 -18.28
N GLY A 46 7.83 5.10 -19.46
CA GLY A 46 6.74 6.06 -19.64
C GLY A 46 5.37 5.40 -19.40
N TRP A 47 5.18 4.19 -19.93
CA TRP A 47 3.95 3.43 -19.73
C TRP A 47 3.84 2.86 -18.31
N ALA A 48 4.95 2.38 -17.74
CA ALA A 48 4.99 1.93 -16.35
C ALA A 48 4.64 3.07 -15.38
N LEU A 49 5.16 4.27 -15.63
CA LEU A 49 4.82 5.49 -14.90
C LEU A 49 3.34 5.85 -15.06
N ALA A 50 2.81 5.80 -16.28
CA ALA A 50 1.40 6.09 -16.52
C ALA A 50 0.47 5.14 -15.74
N VAL A 51 0.77 3.84 -15.74
CA VAL A 51 0.02 2.84 -14.95
C VAL A 51 0.16 3.11 -13.45
N LEU A 52 1.36 3.44 -12.98
CA LEU A 52 1.62 3.75 -11.58
C LEU A 52 0.84 4.98 -11.10
N VAL A 53 0.89 6.07 -11.86
CA VAL A 53 0.17 7.32 -11.56
C VAL A 53 -1.33 7.10 -11.63
N PHE A 54 -1.82 6.40 -12.67
CA PHE A 54 -3.23 6.08 -12.81
C PHE A 54 -3.73 5.27 -11.60
N SER A 55 -2.97 4.24 -11.19
CA SER A 55 -3.29 3.43 -10.03
C SER A 55 -3.38 4.25 -8.73
N ALA A 56 -2.45 5.18 -8.51
CA ALA A 56 -2.46 6.05 -7.33
C ALA A 56 -3.62 7.06 -7.34
N LEU A 57 -3.97 7.59 -8.51
CA LEU A 57 -5.13 8.48 -8.67
C LEU A 57 -6.45 7.75 -8.42
N THR A 58 -6.55 6.51 -8.89
CA THR A 58 -7.71 5.66 -8.67
C THR A 58 -7.93 5.37 -7.18
N ASP A 59 -6.87 5.10 -6.42
CA ASP A 59 -6.93 4.92 -4.96
C ASP A 59 -7.41 6.16 -4.21
N TRP A 60 -6.88 7.32 -4.59
CA TRP A 60 -7.34 8.54 -3.97
C TRP A 60 -8.83 8.81 -4.27
N LEU A 61 -9.28 8.46 -5.48
CA LEU A 61 -10.65 8.64 -5.92
C LEU A 61 -11.60 7.64 -5.25
N ASP A 62 -11.26 6.35 -5.16
CA ASP A 62 -12.11 5.35 -4.51
C ASP A 62 -12.26 5.61 -3.00
N GLY A 63 -11.18 6.00 -2.31
CA GLY A 63 -11.23 6.38 -0.89
C GLY A 63 -12.03 7.66 -0.64
N LYS A 64 -12.15 8.55 -1.63
CA LYS A 64 -13.03 9.73 -1.55
C LYS A 64 -14.48 9.36 -1.85
N LEU A 65 -14.72 8.56 -2.90
CA LEU A 65 -16.05 8.10 -3.30
C LEU A 65 -16.69 7.21 -2.23
N ALA A 66 -15.94 6.30 -1.61
CA ALA A 66 -16.43 5.45 -0.53
C ALA A 66 -16.94 6.26 0.67
N ARG A 67 -16.24 7.36 1.01
CA ARG A 67 -16.64 8.30 2.07
C ARG A 67 -17.84 9.15 1.69
N TRP A 68 -17.97 9.53 0.42
CA TRP A 68 -19.08 10.36 -0.06
C TRP A 68 -20.37 9.56 -0.29
N LEU A 69 -20.25 8.30 -0.68
CA LEU A 69 -21.39 7.44 -0.97
C LEU A 69 -21.82 6.57 0.22
N ASP A 70 -21.10 6.64 1.36
CA ASP A 70 -21.29 5.76 2.53
C ASP A 70 -21.26 4.26 2.16
N GLN A 71 -20.49 3.92 1.13
CA GLN A 71 -20.40 2.57 0.54
C GLN A 71 -19.19 1.79 1.05
N MET A 72 -18.89 1.92 2.34
CA MET A 72 -17.81 1.15 2.98
C MET A 72 -18.22 -0.32 3.13
N SER A 73 -17.65 -1.20 2.32
CA SER A 73 -17.91 -2.64 2.38
C SER A 73 -16.88 -3.36 3.26
N ARG A 74 -17.29 -4.44 3.94
CA ARG A 74 -16.36 -5.28 4.73
C ARG A 74 -15.30 -5.93 3.85
N LEU A 75 -15.68 -6.25 2.61
CA LEU A 75 -14.80 -6.83 1.61
C LEU A 75 -13.71 -5.83 1.18
N GLY A 76 -14.11 -4.58 0.85
CA GLY A 76 -13.16 -3.51 0.51
C GLY A 76 -12.20 -3.19 1.66
N GLN A 77 -12.70 -3.12 2.90
CA GLN A 77 -11.86 -2.90 4.08
C GLN A 77 -10.75 -3.96 4.27
N LEU A 78 -10.93 -5.16 3.72
CA LEU A 78 -9.91 -6.22 3.74
C LEU A 78 -9.06 -6.24 2.46
N LEU A 79 -9.65 -5.99 1.29
CA LEU A 79 -8.96 -6.00 0.01
C LEU A 79 -8.07 -4.79 -0.21
N ASP A 80 -8.50 -3.59 0.17
CA ASP A 80 -7.75 -2.36 -0.11
C ASP A 80 -6.35 -2.39 0.52
N PRO A 81 -6.20 -2.71 1.83
CA PRO A 81 -4.87 -2.78 2.44
C PRO A 81 -4.00 -3.92 1.89
N ALA A 82 -4.62 -4.99 1.38
CA ALA A 82 -3.89 -6.11 0.79
C ALA A 82 -3.38 -5.77 -0.62
N ALA A 83 -4.25 -5.18 -1.46
CA ALA A 83 -3.90 -4.71 -2.79
C ALA A 83 -2.81 -3.63 -2.74
N ASP A 84 -2.91 -2.68 -1.82
CA ASP A 84 -1.90 -1.65 -1.60
C ASP A 84 -0.53 -2.21 -1.24
N ARG A 85 -0.50 -3.10 -0.24
CA ARG A 85 0.76 -3.74 0.17
C ARG A 85 1.36 -4.56 -0.95
N LEU A 86 0.53 -5.31 -1.69
CA LEU A 86 1.02 -6.07 -2.83
C LEU A 86 1.60 -5.15 -3.90
N TYR A 87 0.93 -4.03 -4.19
CA TYR A 87 1.38 -3.06 -5.18
C TYR A 87 2.74 -2.46 -4.78
N ILE A 88 2.88 -2.03 -3.51
CA ILE A 88 4.14 -1.49 -2.97
C ILE A 88 5.25 -2.54 -3.05
N LEU A 89 5.00 -3.77 -2.58
CA LEU A 89 5.98 -4.86 -2.59
C LEU A 89 6.40 -5.21 -4.02
N ALA A 90 5.45 -5.33 -4.95
CA ALA A 90 5.72 -5.59 -6.35
C ALA A 90 6.59 -4.48 -6.97
N THR A 91 6.28 -3.22 -6.67
CA THR A 91 7.05 -2.07 -7.15
C THR A 91 8.48 -2.07 -6.62
N LEU A 92 8.66 -2.31 -5.31
CA LEU A 92 9.99 -2.41 -4.69
C LEU A 92 10.83 -3.54 -5.29
N VAL A 93 10.23 -4.71 -5.51
CA VAL A 93 10.92 -5.85 -6.14
C VAL A 93 11.27 -5.54 -7.59
N ALA A 94 10.37 -4.91 -8.35
CA ALA A 94 10.66 -4.55 -9.74
C ALA A 94 11.81 -3.54 -9.84
N PHE A 95 11.83 -2.54 -8.98
CA PHE A 95 12.93 -1.56 -8.91
C PHE A 95 14.26 -2.18 -8.50
N LEU A 96 14.23 -3.17 -7.61
CA LEU A 96 15.41 -3.96 -7.25
C LEU A 96 15.95 -4.72 -8.47
N LEU A 97 15.09 -5.45 -9.18
CA LEU A 97 15.46 -6.24 -10.36
C LEU A 97 16.00 -5.36 -11.49
N ARG A 98 15.48 -4.13 -11.61
CA ARG A 98 15.94 -3.15 -12.59
C ARG A 98 17.19 -2.37 -12.15
N GLY A 99 17.64 -2.55 -10.91
CA GLY A 99 18.77 -1.80 -10.35
C GLY A 99 18.50 -0.31 -10.11
N ILE A 100 17.24 0.13 -10.08
CA ILE A 100 16.86 1.52 -9.78
C ILE A 100 17.15 1.82 -8.30
N ILE A 101 16.79 0.88 -7.42
CA ILE A 101 17.01 0.98 -5.98
C ILE A 101 17.96 -0.15 -5.56
N PRO A 102 18.98 0.14 -4.74
CA PRO A 102 19.88 -0.89 -4.25
C PRO A 102 19.19 -1.81 -3.23
N TRP A 103 19.62 -3.07 -3.19
CA TRP A 103 19.04 -4.12 -2.34
C TRP A 103 19.01 -3.77 -0.85
N TRP A 104 19.98 -2.99 -0.35
CA TRP A 104 20.05 -2.58 1.05
C TRP A 104 18.94 -1.59 1.46
N VAL A 105 18.24 -0.96 0.51
CA VAL A 105 17.01 -0.17 0.78
C VAL A 105 15.79 -1.08 0.76
N VAL A 106 15.71 -1.98 -0.23
CA VAL A 106 14.53 -2.82 -0.47
C VAL A 106 14.37 -3.87 0.65
N VAL A 107 15.46 -4.51 1.07
CA VAL A 107 15.43 -5.58 2.08
C VAL A 107 14.83 -5.10 3.41
N PRO A 108 15.25 -3.99 4.02
CA PRO A 108 14.62 -3.48 5.23
C PRO A 108 13.13 -3.17 5.07
N LEU A 109 12.73 -2.59 3.93
CA LEU A 109 11.32 -2.24 3.66
C LEU A 109 10.44 -3.51 3.58
N VAL A 110 10.90 -4.53 2.85
CA VAL A 110 10.19 -5.81 2.74
C VAL A 110 10.17 -6.54 4.08
N LEU A 111 11.30 -6.57 4.80
CA LEU A 111 11.39 -7.19 6.12
C LEU A 111 10.41 -6.54 7.10
N ARG A 112 10.27 -5.22 7.07
CA ARG A 112 9.29 -4.50 7.88
C ARG A 112 7.86 -4.95 7.59
N GLU A 113 7.48 -5.11 6.33
CA GLU A 113 6.14 -5.63 5.97
C GLU A 113 5.89 -7.03 6.52
N LEU A 114 6.88 -7.92 6.43
CA LEU A 114 6.81 -9.26 6.99
C LEU A 114 6.66 -9.24 8.51
N VAL A 115 7.46 -8.42 9.20
CA VAL A 115 7.38 -8.26 10.66
C VAL A 115 6.00 -7.78 11.07
N LEU A 116 5.44 -6.77 10.40
CA LEU A 116 4.09 -6.28 10.70
C LEU A 116 3.02 -7.33 10.46
N ALA A 117 3.11 -8.09 9.36
CA ALA A 117 2.19 -9.18 9.09
C ALA A 117 2.21 -10.24 10.21
N VAL A 118 3.41 -10.61 10.69
CA VAL A 118 3.58 -11.53 11.82
C VAL A 118 3.01 -10.93 13.11
N CYS A 119 3.27 -9.66 13.41
CA CYS A 119 2.71 -8.99 14.59
C CYS A 119 1.17 -9.02 14.59
N VAL A 120 0.54 -8.72 13.45
CA VAL A 120 -0.92 -8.78 13.29
C VAL A 120 -1.42 -10.21 13.51
N LEU A 121 -0.74 -11.21 12.94
CA LEU A 121 -1.11 -12.62 13.10
C LEU A 121 -1.03 -13.06 14.57
N VAL A 122 0.03 -12.67 15.29
CA VAL A 122 0.22 -12.99 16.70
C VAL A 122 -0.86 -12.34 17.57
N LEU A 123 -1.16 -11.07 17.36
CA LEU A 123 -2.23 -10.37 18.09
C LEU A 123 -3.59 -11.01 17.86
N ARG A 124 -3.93 -11.31 16.59
CA ARG A 124 -5.17 -12.01 16.24
C ARG A 124 -5.28 -13.37 16.92
N ARG A 125 -4.21 -14.15 16.96
CA ARG A 125 -4.19 -15.46 17.65
C ARG A 125 -4.35 -15.35 19.17
N ARG A 126 -3.97 -14.21 19.76
CA ARG A 126 -4.11 -13.95 21.21
C ARG A 126 -5.38 -13.17 21.56
N GLY A 127 -6.28 -12.94 20.60
CA GLY A 127 -7.55 -12.23 20.83
C GLY A 127 -7.43 -10.73 21.05
N PHE A 128 -6.26 -10.14 20.77
CA PHE A 128 -6.06 -8.69 20.87
C PHE A 128 -6.44 -8.00 19.57
N ALA A 129 -7.04 -6.81 19.69
CA ALA A 129 -7.25 -5.92 18.55
C ALA A 129 -5.89 -5.45 17.99
N PRO A 130 -5.78 -5.22 16.66
CA PRO A 130 -4.60 -4.59 16.09
C PRO A 130 -4.35 -3.22 16.73
N PRO A 131 -3.09 -2.82 16.97
CA PRO A 131 -2.74 -1.51 17.51
C PRO A 131 -3.12 -0.41 16.50
N GLU A 132 -3.44 0.77 17.01
CA GLU A 132 -3.78 1.92 16.16
C GLU A 132 -2.60 2.34 15.29
N VAL A 133 -2.88 2.57 14.01
CA VAL A 133 -1.86 3.00 13.05
C VAL A 133 -1.45 4.45 13.36
N THR A 134 -0.19 4.66 13.72
CA THR A 134 0.34 5.99 14.04
C THR A 134 0.31 6.91 12.80
N TYR A 135 0.02 8.20 12.99
CA TYR A 135 0.05 9.20 11.91
C TYR A 135 1.37 9.22 11.12
N ILE A 136 2.49 8.93 11.81
CA ILE A 136 3.82 8.77 11.20
C ILE A 136 3.82 7.66 10.14
N GLY A 137 3.15 6.54 10.42
CA GLY A 137 3.04 5.42 9.47
C GLY A 137 2.23 5.78 8.23
N LYS A 138 1.14 6.53 8.39
CA LYS A 138 0.36 7.05 7.25
C LYS A 138 1.22 7.99 6.40
N GLY A 139 1.91 8.95 7.04
CA GLY A 139 2.82 9.87 6.36
C GLY A 139 3.94 9.15 5.62
N ALA A 140 4.56 8.15 6.24
CA ALA A 140 5.63 7.38 5.61
C ALA A 140 5.17 6.66 4.33
N THR A 141 3.97 6.05 4.35
CA THR A 141 3.40 5.42 3.16
C THR A 141 3.13 6.42 2.05
N PHE A 142 2.60 7.62 2.38
CA PHE A 142 2.40 8.67 1.38
C PHE A 142 3.72 9.09 0.73
N VAL A 143 4.77 9.33 1.53
CA VAL A 143 6.10 9.70 1.02
C VAL A 143 6.66 8.61 0.10
N LEU A 144 6.53 7.33 0.46
CA LEU A 144 6.97 6.22 -0.37
C LEU A 144 6.17 6.11 -1.68
N MET A 145 4.85 6.35 -1.62
CA MET A 145 3.97 6.33 -2.79
C MET A 145 4.35 7.40 -3.81
N TYR A 146 4.79 8.59 -3.36
CA TYR A 146 5.35 9.61 -4.24
C TYR A 146 6.77 9.29 -4.71
N ALA A 147 7.57 8.60 -3.90
CA ALA A 147 8.93 8.20 -4.28
C ALA A 147 8.94 7.36 -5.56
N PHE A 148 7.98 6.44 -5.74
CA PHE A 148 7.99 5.52 -6.87
C PHE A 148 7.79 6.18 -8.25
N PRO A 149 6.78 7.05 -8.46
CA PRO A 149 6.66 7.82 -9.71
C PRO A 149 7.88 8.71 -9.98
N PHE A 150 8.41 9.37 -8.95
CA PHE A 150 9.60 10.20 -9.12
C PHE A 150 10.82 9.37 -9.51
N LEU A 151 11.02 8.19 -8.92
CA LEU A 151 12.09 7.28 -9.28
C LEU A 151 11.96 6.80 -10.73
N LEU A 152 10.76 6.49 -11.22
CA LEU A 152 10.56 6.15 -12.64
C LEU A 152 10.82 7.33 -13.57
N LEU A 153 10.40 8.54 -13.18
CA LEU A 153 10.70 9.76 -13.94
C LEU A 153 12.21 9.98 -14.10
N THR A 154 13.03 9.57 -13.13
CA THR A 154 14.50 9.66 -13.26
C THR A 154 15.11 8.77 -14.34
N GLN A 155 14.37 7.76 -14.80
CA GLN A 155 14.84 6.81 -15.80
C GLN A 155 14.61 7.32 -17.23
N GLY A 156 13.75 8.34 -17.39
CA GLY A 156 13.61 9.06 -18.65
C GLY A 156 14.86 9.87 -19.00
N GLY A 157 15.13 10.03 -20.29
CA GLY A 157 16.28 10.81 -20.78
C GLY A 157 16.04 12.32 -20.89
N SER A 158 14.95 12.86 -20.32
CA SER A 158 14.55 14.27 -20.47
C SER A 158 15.09 15.18 -19.37
N ASP A 159 15.11 16.50 -19.59
CA ASP A 159 15.50 17.50 -18.57
C ASP A 159 14.66 17.40 -17.29
N LEU A 160 13.43 16.92 -17.40
CA LEU A 160 12.55 16.63 -16.27
C LEU A 160 13.14 15.55 -15.33
N ALA A 161 13.87 14.57 -15.88
CA ALA A 161 14.51 13.53 -15.09
C ALA A 161 15.63 14.11 -14.19
N ALA A 162 16.36 15.12 -14.68
CA ALA A 162 17.41 15.78 -13.91
C ALA A 162 16.86 16.51 -12.68
N VAL A 163 15.71 17.18 -12.83
CA VAL A 163 15.01 17.87 -11.73
C VAL A 163 14.34 16.87 -10.78
N ALA A 164 13.76 15.78 -11.32
CA ALA A 164 13.11 14.75 -10.53
C ALA A 164 14.09 13.95 -9.66
N ARG A 165 15.36 13.82 -10.07
CA ARG A 165 16.37 12.98 -9.40
C ARG A 165 16.62 13.30 -7.92
N PRO A 166 16.95 14.54 -7.53
CA PRO A 166 17.16 14.87 -6.12
C PRO A 166 15.89 14.68 -5.29
N ILE A 167 14.72 14.97 -5.89
CA ILE A 167 13.41 14.78 -5.26
C ILE A 167 13.19 13.28 -5.01
N ALA A 168 13.36 12.44 -6.03
CA ALA A 168 13.20 10.99 -5.92
C ALA A 168 14.06 10.39 -4.79
N TYR A 169 15.33 10.77 -4.71
CA TYR A 169 16.21 10.28 -3.66
C TYR A 169 15.84 10.81 -2.27
N ALA A 170 15.48 12.09 -2.15
CA ALA A 170 15.02 12.65 -0.90
C ALA A 170 13.77 11.90 -0.39
N PHE A 171 12.77 11.69 -1.24
CA PHE A 171 11.56 10.95 -0.90
C PHE A 171 11.86 9.47 -0.56
N THR A 172 12.79 8.83 -1.27
CA THR A 172 13.17 7.44 -1.01
C THR A 172 13.87 7.29 0.34
N ILE A 173 14.84 8.16 0.64
CA ILE A 173 15.61 8.10 1.89
C ILE A 173 14.72 8.47 3.09
N TRP A 174 14.09 9.64 3.04
CA TRP A 174 13.24 10.11 4.15
C TRP A 174 12.00 9.24 4.32
N GLY A 175 11.36 8.87 3.22
CA GLY A 175 10.23 7.94 3.23
C GLY A 175 10.63 6.59 3.80
N GLY A 176 11.75 6.03 3.36
CA GLY A 176 12.26 4.76 3.87
C GLY A 176 12.56 4.81 5.37
N VAL A 177 13.25 5.85 5.84
CA VAL A 177 13.55 6.04 7.27
C VAL A 177 12.26 6.13 8.09
N LEU A 178 11.31 6.97 7.68
CA LEU A 178 10.02 7.12 8.38
C LEU A 178 9.21 5.81 8.37
N TYR A 179 9.29 5.05 7.27
CA TYR A 179 8.58 3.79 7.11
C TYR A 179 9.11 2.71 8.05
N LEU A 180 10.44 2.60 8.14
CA LEU A 180 11.12 1.72 9.08
C LEU A 180 10.86 2.14 10.52
N TRP A 181 10.97 3.43 10.82
CA TRP A 181 10.70 3.97 12.15
C TRP A 181 9.26 3.67 12.60
N SER A 182 8.28 3.89 11.71
CA SER A 182 6.89 3.50 11.98
C SER A 182 6.75 2.00 12.24
N GLY A 183 7.50 1.15 11.54
CA GLY A 183 7.54 -0.28 11.80
C GLY A 183 8.04 -0.61 13.20
N VAL A 184 9.14 0.02 13.63
CA VAL A 184 9.69 -0.13 14.99
C VAL A 184 8.66 0.30 16.04
N LEU A 185 8.02 1.46 15.87
CA LEU A 185 6.98 1.93 16.80
C LEU A 185 5.84 0.93 16.94
N TYR A 186 5.39 0.35 15.83
CA TYR A 186 4.34 -0.66 15.84
C TYR A 186 4.77 -1.92 16.59
N VAL A 187 5.97 -2.43 16.35
CA VAL A 187 6.50 -3.60 17.07
C VAL A 187 6.59 -3.32 18.57
N VAL A 188 7.06 -2.13 18.96
CA VAL A 188 7.11 -1.72 20.37
C VAL A 188 5.71 -1.69 20.99
N GLN A 189 4.69 -1.19 20.29
CA GLN A 189 3.30 -1.22 20.75
C GLN A 189 2.79 -2.65 20.93
N VAL A 190 3.07 -3.55 19.98
CA VAL A 190 2.69 -4.97 20.06
C VAL A 190 3.36 -5.64 21.26
N VAL A 191 4.66 -5.46 21.43
CA VAL A 191 5.41 -6.06 22.56
C VAL A 191 4.88 -5.54 23.90
N ARG A 192 4.57 -4.24 24.00
CA ARG A 192 3.97 -3.65 25.21
C ARG A 192 2.56 -4.20 25.49
N ALA A 193 1.74 -4.39 24.46
CA ALA A 193 0.40 -4.95 24.60
C ALA A 193 0.43 -6.43 25.04
N LEU A 194 1.47 -7.18 24.64
CA LEU A 194 1.63 -8.60 24.97
C LEU A 194 2.38 -8.87 26.29
N ARG A 195 2.91 -7.85 26.96
CA ARG A 195 3.54 -8.02 28.28
C ARG A 195 2.46 -8.36 29.32
N PRO A 196 2.61 -9.46 30.09
CA PRO A 196 1.78 -9.71 31.25
C PRO A 196 1.91 -8.52 32.21
N ARG A 197 0.79 -8.04 32.75
CA ARG A 197 0.82 -7.11 33.89
C ARG A 197 1.30 -7.84 35.14
#